data_AF-A0A1U8A7K0-F1
#
_entry.id   AF-A0A1U8A7K0-F1
#
_cell.length_a   1.000
_cell.length_b   1.000
_cell.length_c   1.000
_cell.angle_alpha   90.00
_cell.angle_beta   90.00
_cell.angle_gamma   90.00
#
_symmetry.space_group_name_H-M   'P 1'
#
loop_
_entity.id
_entity.type
_entity.pdbx_description
1 polymer ?
#
loop_
_entity_poly.entity_id
_entity_poly.type
_entity_poly.pdbx_seq_one_letter_code
_entity_poly.pdbx_strand_id
1 'polypeptide(L)'
;MFFASSISSAYLELQTVRQREKMGIKVNERLEEMIEEGCETPKHRDCRIPMASVCPPPPRKKPIYGKKRDPPTNGYFQPPDLELLFAIAPRREACV
;
A
#
# COMPACT_ATOMS: atom_id res chain seq x y z
N MET A 1 27.76 -46.31 -3.32
CA MET A 1 27.38 -45.60 -4.58
C MET A 1 26.38 -44.46 -4.35
N PHE A 2 26.28 -43.88 -3.14
CA PHE A 2 25.25 -42.86 -2.81
C PHE A 2 25.71 -41.40 -3.00
N PHE A 3 27.01 -41.17 -3.17
CA PHE A 3 27.58 -39.81 -3.25
C PHE A 3 27.28 -39.10 -4.59
N ALA A 4 27.15 -39.84 -5.69
CA ALA A 4 26.88 -39.26 -7.01
C ALA A 4 25.47 -38.64 -7.12
N SER A 5 24.47 -39.27 -6.50
CA SER A 5 23.09 -38.76 -6.46
C SER A 5 22.96 -37.47 -5.64
N SER A 6 23.75 -37.35 -4.56
CA SER A 6 23.76 -36.17 -3.68
C SER A 6 24.38 -34.95 -4.38
N ILE A 7 25.49 -35.14 -5.09
CA ILE A 7 26.18 -34.07 -5.84
C ILE A 7 25.30 -33.55 -6.98
N SER A 8 24.56 -34.43 -7.66
CA SER A 8 23.67 -34.03 -8.75
C SER A 8 22.48 -33.18 -8.27
N SER A 9 21.95 -33.45 -7.07
CA SER A 9 20.86 -32.67 -6.47
C SER A 9 21.32 -31.26 -6.05
N ALA A 10 22.46 -31.17 -5.36
CA ALA A 10 23.05 -29.89 -4.96
C ALA A 10 23.40 -28.99 -6.15
N TYR A 11 23.86 -29.59 -7.25
CA TYR A 11 24.16 -28.85 -8.48
C TYR A 11 22.90 -28.31 -9.16
N LEU A 12 21.79 -29.07 -9.16
CA LEU A 12 20.52 -28.63 -9.72
C LEU A 12 19.91 -27.47 -8.93
N GLU A 13 19.95 -27.53 -7.59
CA GLU A 13 19.52 -26.44 -6.70
C GLU A 13 20.33 -25.16 -6.93
N LEU A 14 21.66 -25.27 -6.98
CA LEU A 14 22.56 -24.15 -7.28
C LEU A 14 22.34 -23.58 -8.69
N GLN A 15 22.00 -24.43 -9.65
CA GLN A 15 21.60 -23.99 -10.99
C GLN A 15 20.29 -23.19 -10.93
N THR A 16 19.26 -23.63 -10.21
CA THR A 16 18.00 -22.88 -10.06
C THR A 16 18.16 -21.57 -9.30
N VAL A 17 18.96 -21.53 -8.23
CA VAL A 17 19.22 -20.29 -7.47
C VAL A 17 19.92 -19.27 -8.35
N ARG A 18 20.98 -19.68 -9.08
CA ARG A 18 21.68 -18.82 -10.03
C ARG A 18 20.76 -18.34 -11.16
N GLN A 19 19.85 -19.19 -11.66
CA GLN A 19 18.90 -18.79 -12.70
C GLN A 19 17.84 -17.80 -12.18
N ARG A 20 17.42 -17.92 -10.91
CA ARG A 20 16.52 -16.95 -10.25
C ARG A 20 17.19 -15.59 -10.06
N GLU A 21 18.47 -15.55 -9.69
CA GLU A 21 19.26 -14.31 -9.63
C GLU A 21 19.45 -13.67 -11.01
N LYS A 22 19.58 -14.49 -12.06
CA LYS A 22 19.76 -14.04 -13.46
C LYS A 22 18.47 -13.56 -14.12
N MET A 23 17.32 -13.90 -13.54
CA MET A 23 15.99 -13.34 -13.82
C MET A 23 15.70 -12.11 -12.96
N GLY A 24 16.74 -11.51 -12.35
CA GLY A 24 16.67 -10.17 -11.78
C GLY A 24 15.98 -9.25 -12.78
N ILE A 25 14.94 -8.58 -12.28
CA ILE A 25 14.07 -7.69 -13.04
C ILE A 25 14.95 -6.79 -13.90
N LYS A 26 14.96 -7.03 -15.22
CA LYS A 26 15.53 -6.06 -16.16
C LYS A 26 14.61 -4.86 -16.09
N VAL A 27 15.03 -3.85 -15.34
CA VAL A 27 14.43 -2.53 -15.45
C VAL A 27 14.64 -2.13 -16.91
N ASN A 28 13.54 -2.01 -17.64
CA ASN A 28 13.56 -1.59 -19.03
C ASN A 28 14.14 -0.18 -19.06
N GLU A 29 15.04 0.12 -20.00
CA GLU A 29 15.63 1.45 -20.22
C GLU A 29 14.57 2.57 -20.20
N ARG A 30 13.40 2.30 -20.79
CA ARG A 30 12.22 3.20 -20.76
C ARG A 30 11.67 3.49 -19.36
N LEU A 31 11.79 2.54 -18.43
CA LEU A 31 11.33 2.68 -17.05
C LEU A 31 12.35 3.45 -16.19
N GLU A 32 13.66 3.28 -16.47
CA GLU A 32 14.70 4.07 -15.80
C GLU A 32 14.57 5.56 -16.12
N GLU A 33 14.36 5.92 -17.38
CA GLU A 33 14.09 7.31 -17.79
C GLU A 33 12.85 7.91 -17.08
N MET A 34 11.76 7.13 -16.98
CA MET A 34 10.54 7.57 -16.28
C MET A 34 10.75 7.74 -14.77
N ILE A 35 11.66 6.97 -14.17
CA ILE A 35 12.00 7.08 -12.74
C ILE A 35 12.89 8.29 -12.48
N GLU A 36 13.86 8.57 -13.36
CA GLU A 36 14.74 9.75 -13.26
C GLU A 36 13.98 11.06 -13.45
N GLU A 37 13.04 11.11 -14.40
CA GLU A 37 12.17 12.28 -14.62
C GLU A 37 11.12 12.44 -13.49
N GLY A 38 10.75 11.34 -12.83
CA GLY A 38 9.79 11.33 -11.74
C GLY A 38 8.35 11.66 -12.17
N CYS A 39 7.44 11.71 -11.21
CA CYS A 39 6.04 12.06 -11.45
C CYS A 39 5.80 13.54 -11.18
N GLU A 40 5.62 14.35 -12.24
CA GLU A 40 5.30 15.77 -12.11
C GLU A 40 3.83 16.09 -12.46
N THR A 41 3.31 17.17 -11.87
CA THR A 41 2.00 17.71 -12.27
C THR A 41 2.08 18.30 -13.68
N PRO A 42 1.17 17.95 -14.62
CA PRO A 42 1.18 18.49 -15.98
C PRO A 42 1.21 20.03 -16.01
N LYS A 43 2.17 20.60 -16.72
CA LYS A 43 2.40 22.06 -16.82
C LYS A 43 1.52 22.75 -17.87
N HIS A 44 0.83 21.98 -18.71
CA HIS A 44 -0.02 22.51 -19.78
C HIS A 44 -1.23 23.28 -19.22
N ARG A 45 -1.59 24.39 -19.88
CA ARG A 45 -2.66 25.29 -19.38
C ARG A 45 -4.02 24.59 -19.28
N ASP A 46 -4.32 23.70 -20.22
CA ASP A 46 -5.60 22.97 -20.26
C ASP A 46 -5.73 21.94 -19.12
N CYS A 47 -4.62 21.47 -18.56
CA CYS A 47 -4.59 20.54 -17.44
C CYS A 47 -4.47 21.26 -16.09
N ARG A 48 -4.20 22.57 -16.09
CA ARG A 48 -3.97 23.34 -14.88
C ARG A 48 -5.30 23.72 -14.23
N ILE A 49 -5.47 23.34 -12.98
CA ILE A 49 -6.61 23.78 -12.18
C ILE A 49 -6.55 25.31 -12.06
N PRO A 50 -7.61 26.05 -12.42
CA PRO A 50 -7.66 27.48 -12.25
C PRO A 50 -7.39 27.85 -10.79
N MET A 51 -6.41 28.71 -10.55
CA MET A 51 -6.17 29.24 -9.20
C MET A 51 -7.33 30.14 -8.83
N ALA A 52 -8.22 29.68 -7.97
CA ALA A 52 -9.19 30.55 -7.31
C ALA A 52 -8.40 31.59 -6.51
N SER A 53 -8.51 32.87 -6.88
CA SER A 53 -7.76 33.97 -6.26
C SER A 53 -8.18 34.23 -4.81
N VAL A 54 -9.32 33.70 -4.38
CA VAL A 54 -9.90 33.90 -3.05
C VAL A 54 -10.45 32.57 -2.54
N CYS A 55 -9.92 32.09 -1.42
CA CYS A 55 -10.51 30.95 -0.71
C CYS A 55 -11.93 31.30 -0.26
N PRO A 56 -12.89 30.37 -0.35
CA PRO A 56 -14.21 30.62 0.22
C PRO A 56 -14.07 30.93 1.72
N PRO A 57 -14.94 31.81 2.27
CA PRO A 57 -14.89 32.15 3.68
C PRO A 57 -15.01 30.87 4.54
N PRO A 58 -14.34 30.81 5.71
CA PRO A 58 -14.34 29.63 6.54
C PRO A 58 -15.77 29.24 6.94
N PRO A 59 -16.12 27.94 6.92
CA PRO A 59 -17.43 27.48 7.36
C PRO A 59 -17.70 27.93 8.81
N ARG A 60 -18.75 28.73 9.01
CA ARG A 60 -19.13 29.19 10.35
C ARG A 60 -20.00 28.14 11.02
N LYS A 61 -19.52 27.57 12.13
CA LYS A 61 -20.35 26.68 12.97
C LYS A 61 -21.51 27.48 13.55
N LYS A 62 -22.73 26.94 13.48
CA LYS A 62 -23.90 27.52 14.16
C LYS A 62 -23.71 27.42 15.68
N PRO A 63 -24.11 28.42 16.47
CA PRO A 63 -24.08 28.31 17.93
C PRO A 63 -25.01 27.18 18.37
N ILE A 64 -24.48 26.24 19.17
CA ILE A 64 -25.28 25.20 19.80
C ILE A 64 -25.92 25.83 21.04
N TYR A 65 -27.23 26.11 20.97
CA TYR A 65 -28.02 26.49 22.14
C TYR A 65 -28.46 25.22 22.86
N GLY A 66 -27.70 24.79 23.85
CA GLY A 66 -28.01 23.61 24.66
C GLY A 66 -26.92 23.32 25.69
N LYS A 67 -27.28 22.70 26.83
CA LYS A 67 -26.29 22.23 27.80
C LYS A 67 -25.37 21.21 27.10
N LYS A 68 -24.05 21.37 27.26
CA LYS A 68 -23.08 20.36 26.84
C LYS A 68 -23.49 19.03 27.49
N ARG A 69 -23.68 17.99 26.67
CA ARG A 69 -23.91 16.65 27.17
C ARG A 69 -22.63 16.14 27.82
N ASP A 70 -22.76 15.49 28.96
CA ASP A 70 -21.65 14.77 29.56
C ASP A 70 -21.17 13.65 28.61
N PRO A 71 -19.87 13.32 28.63
CA PRO A 71 -19.36 12.22 27.83
C PRO A 71 -20.05 10.91 28.21
N PRO A 72 -20.21 9.96 27.26
CA PRO A 72 -20.72 8.63 27.57
C PRO A 72 -19.88 7.94 28.64
N THR A 73 -20.54 7.31 29.61
CA THR A 73 -19.89 6.60 30.74
C THR A 73 -18.89 5.54 30.28
N ASN A 74 -19.15 4.91 29.14
CA ASN A 74 -18.36 3.78 28.63
C ASN A 74 -17.36 4.21 27.54
N GLY A 75 -17.06 5.51 27.44
CA GLY A 75 -16.24 6.07 26.38
C GLY A 75 -17.01 6.23 25.06
N TYR A 76 -16.46 7.04 24.15
CA TYR A 76 -17.04 7.27 22.81
C TYR A 76 -16.78 6.12 21.84
N PHE A 77 -15.66 5.42 22.04
CA PHE A 77 -15.22 4.32 21.22
C PHE A 77 -15.20 3.07 22.08
N GLN A 78 -16.01 2.10 21.68
CA GLN A 78 -16.01 0.75 22.25
C GLN A 78 -15.40 -0.16 21.20
N PRO A 79 -14.07 -0.38 21.21
CA PRO A 79 -13.45 -1.26 20.24
C PRO A 79 -14.04 -2.66 20.36
N PRO A 80 -14.30 -3.35 19.24
CA PRO A 80 -14.55 -4.79 19.28
C PRO A 80 -13.35 -5.50 19.89
N ASP A 81 -13.59 -6.67 20.48
CA ASP A 81 -12.52 -7.53 20.96
C ASP A 81 -11.60 -7.92 19.79
N LEU A 82 -10.32 -7.56 19.90
CA LEU A 82 -9.33 -7.79 18.86
C LEU A 82 -9.08 -9.28 18.68
N GLU A 83 -9.15 -10.06 19.76
CA GLU A 83 -8.95 -11.51 19.70
C GLU A 83 -10.04 -12.18 18.85
N LEU A 84 -11.28 -11.67 18.92
CA LEU A 84 -12.38 -12.13 18.08
C LEU A 84 -12.17 -11.76 16.60
N LEU A 85 -11.56 -10.62 16.30
CA LEU A 85 -11.26 -10.22 14.92
C LEU A 85 -10.24 -11.14 14.26
N PHE A 86 -9.23 -11.58 15.02
CA PHE A 86 -8.18 -12.47 14.51
C PHE A 86 -8.50 -13.96 14.65
N ALA A 87 -9.47 -14.34 15.49
CA ALA A 87 -9.97 -15.72 15.59
C ALA A 87 -10.78 -16.15 14.36
N ILE A 88 -11.20 -15.21 13.51
CA ILE A 88 -11.84 -15.52 12.23
C ILE A 88 -10.79 -16.14 11.31
N ALA A 89 -10.96 -17.42 10.99
CA ALA A 89 -10.04 -18.17 10.15
C ALA A 89 -9.72 -17.40 8.85
N PRO A 90 -8.44 -17.39 8.41
CA PRO A 90 -8.04 -16.73 7.17
C PRO A 90 -8.89 -17.25 6.01
N ARG A 91 -9.60 -16.35 5.32
CA ARG A 91 -10.34 -16.71 4.12
C ARG A 91 -9.31 -17.04 3.04
N ARG A 92 -9.40 -18.23 2.46
CA ARG A 92 -8.58 -18.61 1.31
C ARG A 92 -8.86 -17.62 0.18
N GLU A 93 -7.82 -16.94 -0.29
CA GLU A 93 -7.90 -16.13 -1.50
C GLU A 93 -8.23 -17.05 -2.68
N ALA A 94 -9.18 -16.62 -3.52
CA ALA A 94 -9.40 -17.26 -4.80
C ALA A 94 -8.36 -16.72 -5.78
N CYS A 95 -7.48 -17.59 -6.30
CA CYS A 95 -6.70 -17.25 -7.49
C CYS A 95 -7.68 -17.00 -8.64
N VAL A 96 -7.62 -15.80 -9.22
CA VAL A 96 -8.29 -15.46 -10.49
C VAL A 96 -7.21 -15.34 -11.56
#